data_AF-Q137E7-F1
#
_entry.id   AF-Q137E7-F1
#
_cell.length_a   1.000
_cell.length_b   1.000
_cell.length_c   1.000
_cell.angle_alpha   90.00
_cell.angle_beta   90.00
_cell.angle_gamma   90.00
#
_symmetry.space_group_name_H-M   'P 1'
#
loop_
_entity.id
_entity.type
_entity.pdbx_description
1 polymer ?
#
loop_
_entity_poly.entity_id
_entity_poly.type
_entity_poly.pdbx_seq_one_letter_code
_entity_poly.pdbx_strand_id
1 'polypeptide(L)'
;MPVFRYFVSVGPALLALLVIIDAVFGEGPPRFNDAIYDSTLYAPRAAIANVRQERSFADDVTPADRVRQVFGQFSANDGKRLKRYSSASSAI
;
A
#
# COMPACT_ATOMS: atom_id res chain seq x y z
N MET A 1 46.28 -18.05 -39.47
CA MET A 1 45.12 -18.70 -40.11
C MET A 1 44.09 -17.64 -40.49
N PRO A 2 43.65 -17.56 -41.75
CA PRO A 2 42.78 -16.49 -42.25
C PRO A 2 41.40 -16.44 -41.55
N VAL A 3 40.88 -17.60 -41.15
CA VAL A 3 39.62 -17.73 -40.40
C VAL A 3 39.65 -16.96 -39.08
N PHE A 4 40.76 -17.02 -38.35
CA PHE A 4 40.90 -16.32 -37.06
C PHE A 4 40.87 -14.80 -37.21
N ARG A 5 41.43 -14.25 -38.30
CA ARG A 5 41.37 -12.80 -38.58
C ARG A 5 39.92 -12.34 -38.83
N TYR A 6 39.14 -13.18 -39.49
CA TYR A 6 37.73 -12.91 -39.77
C TYR A 6 36.89 -12.89 -38.49
N PHE A 7 37.09 -13.84 -37.58
CA PHE A 7 36.40 -13.83 -36.28
C PHE A 7 36.79 -12.63 -35.43
N VAL A 8 38.06 -12.25 -35.43
CA VAL A 8 38.56 -11.09 -34.68
C VAL A 8 38.06 -9.76 -35.25
N SER A 9 37.74 -9.68 -36.55
CA SER A 9 37.18 -8.45 -37.14
C SER A 9 35.65 -8.40 -37.10
N VAL A 10 34.98 -9.51 -37.44
CA VAL A 10 33.51 -9.56 -37.56
C VAL A 10 32.85 -9.66 -36.19
N GLY A 11 33.46 -10.37 -35.23
CA GLY A 11 32.96 -10.50 -33.86
C GLY A 11 32.72 -9.16 -33.17
N PRO A 12 33.74 -8.28 -33.03
CA PRO A 12 33.56 -6.98 -32.39
C PRO A 12 32.67 -6.04 -33.20
N ALA A 13 32.68 -6.14 -34.54
CA ALA A 13 31.77 -5.36 -35.38
C ALA A 13 30.29 -5.72 -35.12
N LEU A 14 30.00 -7.01 -34.97
CA LEU A 14 28.66 -7.48 -34.63
C LEU A 14 28.25 -7.05 -33.21
N LEU A 15 29.15 -7.15 -32.23
CA LEU A 15 28.88 -6.68 -30.86
C LEU A 15 28.62 -5.18 -30.82
N ALA A 16 29.42 -4.38 -31.53
CA ALA A 16 29.21 -2.94 -31.63
C ALA A 16 27.86 -2.61 -32.27
N LEU A 17 27.47 -3.33 -33.33
CA LEU A 17 26.16 -3.16 -33.96
C LEU A 17 25.02 -3.44 -32.98
N LEU A 18 25.10 -4.53 -32.20
CA LEU A 18 24.09 -4.88 -31.21
C LEU A 18 23.97 -3.83 -30.10
N VAL A 19 25.10 -3.31 -29.61
CA VAL A 19 25.12 -2.22 -28.62
C VAL A 19 24.48 -0.96 -29.17
N ILE A 20 24.73 -0.61 -30.44
CA ILE A 20 24.09 0.55 -31.08
C ILE A 20 22.57 0.34 -31.20
N ILE A 21 22.13 -0.84 -31.59
CA ILE A 21 20.70 -1.16 -31.70
C ILE A 21 20.03 -1.04 -30.32
N ASP A 22 20.64 -1.59 -29.27
CA ASP A 22 20.11 -1.49 -27.91
C ASP A 22 20.12 -0.03 -27.39
N ALA A 23 21.15 0.75 -27.69
CA ALA A 23 21.17 2.16 -27.31
C ALA A 23 20.09 3.00 -28.04
N VAL A 24 19.76 2.65 -29.30
CA VAL A 24 18.77 3.38 -30.11
C VAL A 24 17.34 2.92 -29.81
N PHE A 25 17.14 1.64 -29.47
CA PHE A 25 15.81 1.03 -29.38
C PHE A 25 15.50 0.31 -28.07
N GLY A 26 16.48 0.13 -27.18
CA GLY A 26 16.36 -0.65 -25.94
C GLY A 26 15.52 0.04 -24.87
N GLU A 27 15.48 1.37 -24.87
CA GLU A 27 14.60 2.15 -24.00
C GLU A 27 13.33 2.57 -24.75
N GLY A 28 12.30 1.71 -24.69
CA GLY A 28 10.93 2.11 -25.00
C GLY A 28 10.40 3.08 -23.93
N PRO A 29 9.36 3.88 -24.24
CA PRO A 29 8.73 4.73 -23.24
C PRO A 29 8.35 3.86 -22.03
N PRO A 30 8.58 4.36 -20.79
CA PRO A 30 8.30 3.58 -19.60
C PRO A 30 6.85 3.08 -19.67
N ARG A 31 6.68 1.75 -19.61
CA ARG A 31 5.36 1.10 -19.74
C ARG A 31 4.36 1.61 -18.70
N PHE A 32 4.88 2.12 -17.60
CA PHE A 32 4.13 2.75 -16.53
C PHE A 32 4.75 4.11 -16.26
N ASN A 33 3.91 5.14 -16.23
CA ASN A 33 4.33 6.45 -15.77
C ASN A 33 4.45 6.40 -14.24
N ASP A 34 5.67 6.39 -13.73
CA ASP A 34 5.94 6.36 -12.29
C ASP A 34 5.30 7.53 -11.54
N ALA A 35 5.05 8.66 -12.23
CA ALA A 35 4.34 9.80 -11.64
C ALA A 35 2.85 9.51 -11.36
N ILE A 36 2.22 8.57 -12.07
CA ILE A 36 0.81 8.18 -11.84
C ILE A 36 0.70 7.17 -10.69
N TYR A 37 1.72 6.33 -10.52
CA TYR A 37 1.79 5.33 -9.45
C TYR A 37 2.53 5.84 -8.21
N ASP A 38 2.75 7.15 -8.11
CA ASP A 38 3.30 7.71 -6.88
C ASP A 38 2.34 7.38 -5.72
N SER A 39 2.87 6.63 -4.76
CA SER A 39 2.17 6.23 -3.55
C SER A 39 1.61 7.43 -2.78
N THR A 40 2.17 8.63 -2.98
CA THR A 40 1.66 9.87 -2.41
C THR A 40 0.32 10.31 -3.00
N LEU A 41 0.02 9.94 -4.26
CA LEU A 41 -1.18 10.35 -4.98
C LEU A 41 -2.38 9.44 -4.68
N TYR A 42 -2.21 8.12 -4.74
CA TYR A 42 -3.31 7.16 -4.50
C TYR A 42 -3.49 6.79 -3.02
N ALA A 43 -2.42 6.85 -2.22
CA ALA A 43 -2.46 6.50 -0.80
C ALA A 43 -1.59 7.45 0.05
N PRO A 44 -1.95 8.74 0.17
CA PRO A 44 -1.18 9.72 0.94
C PRO A 44 -0.99 9.29 2.40
N ARG A 45 0.16 8.65 2.70
CA ARG A 45 0.47 8.12 4.04
C ARG A 45 0.82 9.19 5.05
N ALA A 46 1.08 10.42 4.62
CA ALA A 46 1.53 11.51 5.49
C ALA A 46 0.40 12.21 6.27
N ALA A 47 -0.85 12.13 5.82
CA ALA A 47 -1.97 12.79 6.50
C ALA A 47 -2.65 11.93 7.58
N ILE A 48 -2.42 10.61 7.58
CA ILE A 48 -3.09 9.66 8.49
C ILE A 48 -2.19 9.23 9.67
N ALA A 49 -0.87 9.40 9.55
CA ALA A 49 0.06 9.10 10.65
C ALA A 49 -0.20 9.98 11.89
N ASN A 50 -0.51 11.26 11.67
CA ASN A 50 -0.80 12.21 12.75
C ASN A 50 -2.19 11.98 13.37
N VAL A 51 -3.16 11.47 12.60
CA VAL A 51 -4.49 11.10 13.12
C VAL A 51 -4.44 9.78 13.91
N ARG A 52 -3.52 8.87 13.56
CA ARG A 52 -3.35 7.60 14.27
C ARG A 52 -2.68 7.76 15.64
N GLN A 53 -1.84 8.77 15.80
CA GLN A 53 -1.11 9.01 17.04
C GLN A 53 -2.02 9.52 18.17
N GLU A 54 -3.14 10.16 17.86
CA GLU A 54 -4.13 10.62 18.85
C GLU A 54 -5.11 9.52 19.31
N ARG A 55 -5.06 8.32 18.73
CA ARG A 55 -5.78 7.14 19.22
C ARG A 55 -4.86 6.11 19.89
N SER A 56 -3.65 6.52 20.31
CA SER A 56 -2.93 5.71 21.28
C SER A 56 -3.80 5.64 22.53
N PHE A 57 -4.09 4.41 22.95
CA PHE A 57 -4.76 4.14 24.20
C PHE A 57 -3.97 4.89 25.27
N ALA A 58 -4.62 5.76 26.05
CA ALA A 58 -3.95 6.50 27.11
C ALA A 58 -3.04 5.54 27.90
N ASP A 59 -1.73 5.81 27.90
CA ASP A 59 -0.69 4.87 28.34
C ASP A 59 -0.82 4.49 29.83
N ASP A 60 -1.65 5.23 30.56
CA ASP A 60 -2.02 5.05 31.96
C ASP A 60 -3.15 4.03 32.19
N VAL A 61 -3.86 3.59 31.15
CA VAL A 61 -4.99 2.66 31.27
C VAL A 61 -4.68 1.32 30.64
N THR A 62 -4.69 0.27 31.46
CA THR A 62 -4.50 -1.09 30.95
C THR A 62 -5.68 -1.51 30.05
N PRO A 63 -5.46 -2.34 29.02
CA PRO A 63 -6.55 -2.86 28.19
C PRO A 63 -7.65 -3.56 29.00
N ALA A 64 -7.27 -4.22 30.11
CA ALA A 64 -8.20 -4.90 30.99
C ALA A 64 -9.14 -3.94 31.73
N ASP A 65 -8.64 -2.79 32.18
CA ASP A 65 -9.45 -1.78 32.87
C ASP A 65 -10.47 -1.13 31.92
N ARG A 66 -10.09 -0.94 30.66
CA ARG A 66 -11.03 -0.44 29.65
C ARG A 66 -12.15 -1.43 29.36
N VAL A 67 -11.83 -2.72 29.25
CA VAL A 67 -12.83 -3.78 29.10
C VAL A 67 -13.75 -3.79 30.33
N ARG A 68 -13.21 -3.71 31.54
CA ARG A 68 -14.02 -3.62 32.76
C ARG A 68 -14.92 -2.39 32.79
N GLN A 69 -14.46 -1.23 32.33
CA GLN A 69 -15.27 -0.01 32.26
C GLN A 69 -16.40 -0.14 31.24
N VAL A 70 -16.10 -0.66 30.03
CA VAL A 70 -17.09 -0.81 28.96
C VAL A 70 -18.10 -1.90 29.28
N PHE A 71 -17.69 -3.00 29.89
CA PHE A 71 -18.60 -4.12 30.18
C PHE A 71 -19.24 -4.03 31.57
N GLY A 72 -18.66 -3.25 32.49
CA GLY A 72 -19.24 -2.99 33.81
C GLY A 72 -20.55 -2.20 33.78
N GLN A 73 -20.84 -1.51 32.67
CA GLN A 73 -22.15 -0.85 32.47
C GLN A 73 -23.29 -1.85 32.21
N PHE A 74 -22.97 -3.08 31.80
CA PHE A 74 -23.97 -4.13 31.57
C PHE A 74 -24.10 -4.94 32.84
N SER A 75 -25.06 -4.57 33.68
CA SER A 75 -25.41 -5.38 34.83
C SER A 75 -26.23 -6.58 34.36
N ALA A 76 -25.99 -7.77 34.92
CA ALA A 76 -26.78 -8.97 34.60
C ALA A 76 -28.29 -8.80 34.90
N ASN A 77 -28.68 -7.71 35.57
CA ASN A 77 -30.05 -7.37 35.94
C ASN A 77 -30.77 -6.46 34.92
N ASP A 78 -30.11 -6.04 33.84
CA ASP A 78 -30.73 -5.21 32.78
C ASP A 78 -31.69 -5.98 31.85
N GLY A 79 -31.86 -7.29 32.08
CA GLY A 79 -32.75 -8.18 31.33
C GLY A 79 -34.24 -7.78 31.33
N LYS A 80 -34.67 -6.82 32.16
CA LYS A 80 -36.05 -6.30 32.13
C LYS A 80 -36.28 -5.16 31.12
N ARG A 81 -35.24 -4.56 30.53
CA ARG A 81 -35.39 -3.40 29.62
C ARG A 81 -35.25 -3.71 28.12
N LEU A 82 -34.96 -4.95 27.72
CA LEU A 82 -34.81 -5.31 26.30
C LEU A 82 -36.13 -5.77 25.65
N LYS A 83 -37.23 -5.06 25.93
CA LYS A 83 -38.42 -5.08 25.08
C LYS A 83 -38.65 -3.65 24.60
N ARG A 84 -38.63 -3.44 23.28
CA ARG A 84 -38.79 -2.18 22.50
C ARG A 84 -37.42 -1.56 22.16
N TYR A 85 -37.01 -1.34 20.91
CA TYR A 85 -37.73 -1.13 19.66
C TYR A 85 -36.97 -1.79 18.50
N SER A 86 -37.62 -2.73 17.81
CA SER A 86 -37.23 -3.14 16.46
C SER A 86 -38.04 -2.31 15.47
N SER A 87 -37.36 -1.81 14.43
CA SER A 87 -37.87 -1.15 13.21
C SER A 87 -38.69 0.14 13.36
N ALA A 88 -38.03 1.29 13.14
CA ALA A 88 -38.63 2.45 12.52
C ALA A 88 -37.59 3.12 11.58
N SER A 89 -37.50 2.61 10.35
CA SER A 89 -36.96 3.38 9.22
C SER A 89 -38.13 4.23 8.71
N SER A 90 -38.07 5.54 8.91
CA SER A 90 -38.96 6.49 8.24
C SER A 90 -38.15 7.15 7.13
N ALA A 91 -38.33 6.66 5.91
CA ALA A 91 -38.07 7.46 4.73
C ALA A 91 -39.21 8.47 4.60
N ILE A 92 -38.88 9.76 4.54
CA ILE A 92 -39.33 10.82 3.62
C ILE A 92 -38.43 12.02 3.87
#